data_AF-A0A7C1JKE7-F1
#
_entry.id   AF-A0A7C1JKE7-F1
#
_cell.length_a   1.000
_cell.length_b   1.000
_cell.length_c   1.000
_cell.angle_alpha   90.00
_cell.angle_beta   90.00
_cell.angle_gamma   90.00
#
_symmetry.space_group_name_H-M   'P 1'
#
loop_
_entity.id
_entity.type
_entity.pdbx_description
1 polymer ?
#
loop_
_entity_poly.entity_id
_entity_poly.type
_entity_poly.pdbx_seq_one_letter_code
_entity_poly.pdbx_strand_id
1 'polypeptide(L)'
;MADSNRRRADRHHEQSAGSGRPPPLERQPLYERIYAVVRLIPRGQVATYGQIAEIVGGCTARMVGYAMAAAPDNVPWQRVVNAQGKISPRANHWGAELQRQRLIEEGIEFDAERRMDLARVRWSGPPREWLLEHGYPLEARDLPPDHPPGWF
;
A
#
# COMPACT_ATOMS: atom_id res chain seq x y z
N MET A 1 35.66 11.09 61.78
CA MET A 1 35.74 9.84 61.00
C MET A 1 34.74 9.95 59.85
N ALA A 2 35.27 10.12 58.62
CA ALA A 2 34.70 10.06 57.24
C ALA A 2 33.20 10.41 57.05
N ASP A 3 32.73 11.40 56.28
CA ASP A 3 33.10 12.02 54.99
C ASP A 3 33.14 11.09 53.76
N SER A 4 32.06 11.13 52.94
CA SER A 4 32.13 11.06 51.47
C SER A 4 30.75 11.02 50.80
N ASN A 5 30.31 12.20 50.39
CA ASN A 5 29.96 12.57 49.01
C ASN A 5 29.73 11.43 47.97
N ARG A 6 28.51 11.33 47.42
CA ARG A 6 28.28 10.85 46.04
C ARG A 6 27.27 11.75 45.32
N ARG A 7 27.77 12.86 44.79
CA ARG A 7 27.30 13.47 43.55
C ARG A 7 27.85 12.68 42.35
N ARG A 8 27.11 12.69 41.23
CA ARG A 8 27.43 12.33 39.82
C ARG A 8 26.68 11.11 39.28
N ALA A 9 25.68 11.41 38.46
CA ALA A 9 25.53 10.87 37.11
C ALA A 9 24.44 11.69 36.40
N ASP A 10 24.76 12.90 35.98
CA ASP A 10 24.76 13.18 34.54
C ASP A 10 25.22 12.00 33.70
N ARG A 11 24.31 11.50 32.86
CA ARG A 11 24.61 10.95 31.54
C ARG A 11 23.32 10.85 30.73
N HIS A 12 23.08 11.92 29.98
CA HIS A 12 22.41 11.99 28.69
C HIS A 12 21.95 10.64 28.13
N HIS A 13 20.63 10.46 28.03
CA HIS A 13 20.03 9.60 27.02
C HIS A 13 19.36 10.49 25.98
N GLU A 14 20.19 11.35 25.36
CA GLU A 14 19.88 12.06 24.14
C GLU A 14 19.93 11.03 23.00
N GLN A 15 18.83 10.30 22.80
CA GLN A 15 18.68 9.48 21.61
C GLN A 15 18.58 10.43 20.42
N SER A 16 19.73 10.64 19.78
CA SER A 16 19.87 11.34 18.52
C SER A 16 18.88 10.75 17.50
N ALA A 17 17.82 11.50 17.20
CA ALA A 17 17.00 11.30 16.02
C ALA A 17 17.89 11.55 14.80
N GLY A 18 18.57 10.50 14.34
CA GLY A 18 19.33 10.54 13.10
C GLY A 18 18.41 10.95 11.97
N SER A 19 18.81 11.99 11.24
CA SER A 19 18.30 12.40 9.93
C SER A 19 18.60 11.33 8.86
N GLY A 20 18.18 10.09 9.12
CA GLY A 20 18.36 8.95 8.25
C GLY A 20 17.25 8.91 7.21
N ARG A 21 17.62 9.00 5.93
CA ARG A 21 16.72 8.60 4.84
C ARG A 21 16.14 7.22 5.19
N PRO A 22 14.82 7.01 5.11
CA PRO A 22 14.26 5.69 5.36
C PRO A 22 14.94 4.66 4.46
N PRO A 23 15.07 3.39 4.91
CA PRO A 23 15.68 2.35 4.08
C PRO A 23 14.93 2.25 2.75
N PRO A 24 15.58 1.79 1.66
CA PRO A 24 14.92 1.53 0.38
C PRO A 24 13.61 0.75 0.57
N LEU A 25 12.56 1.08 -0.19
CA LEU A 25 11.20 0.52 0.01
C LEU A 25 11.21 -1.01 0.11
N GLU A 26 12.04 -1.68 -0.69
CA GLU A 26 12.33 -3.12 -0.66
C GLU A 26 12.52 -3.71 0.74
N ARG A 27 13.21 -2.97 1.62
CA ARG A 27 13.61 -3.38 2.97
C ARG A 27 12.66 -2.87 4.05
N GLN A 28 11.60 -2.16 3.67
CA GLN A 28 10.61 -1.65 4.61
C GLN A 28 9.58 -2.73 4.98
N PRO A 29 8.89 -2.56 6.12
CA PRO A 29 7.78 -3.42 6.50
C PRO A 29 6.73 -3.51 5.38
N LEU A 30 6.08 -4.67 5.27
CA LEU A 30 5.12 -4.96 4.19
C LEU A 30 4.04 -3.88 4.04
N TYR A 31 3.53 -3.32 5.14
CA TYR A 31 2.47 -2.31 5.08
C TYR A 31 2.98 -1.01 4.44
N GLU A 32 4.21 -0.58 4.76
CA GLU A 32 4.80 0.61 4.12
C GLU A 32 4.99 0.38 2.62
N ARG A 33 5.41 -0.82 2.22
CA ARG A 33 5.50 -1.21 0.80
C ARG A 33 4.15 -1.18 0.11
N ILE A 34 3.08 -1.63 0.76
CA ILE A 34 1.71 -1.55 0.25
C ILE A 34 1.27 -0.09 0.14
N TYR A 35 1.48 0.72 1.19
CA TYR A 35 1.07 2.12 1.23
C TYR A 35 1.77 2.97 0.17
N ALA A 36 3.06 2.71 -0.09
CA ALA A 36 3.81 3.37 -1.15
C ALA A 36 3.14 3.16 -2.52
N VAL A 37 2.73 1.94 -2.86
CA VAL A 37 2.03 1.63 -4.11
C VAL A 37 0.63 2.27 -4.14
N VAL A 38 -0.12 2.17 -3.04
CA VAL A 38 -1.50 2.72 -2.97
C VAL A 38 -1.52 4.24 -3.12
N ARG A 39 -0.48 4.94 -2.65
CA ARG A 39 -0.35 6.41 -2.84
C ARG A 39 -0.18 6.81 -4.30
N LEU A 40 0.23 5.91 -5.19
CA LEU A 40 0.37 6.18 -6.62
C LEU A 40 -0.94 6.08 -7.38
N ILE A 41 -1.99 5.49 -6.80
CA ILE A 41 -3.28 5.35 -7.48
C ILE A 41 -3.87 6.75 -7.70
N PRO A 42 -4.07 7.19 -8.96
CA PRO A 42 -4.59 8.52 -9.24
C PRO A 42 -6.01 8.70 -8.72
N ARG A 43 -6.40 9.96 -8.46
CA ARG A 43 -7.79 10.32 -8.17
C ARG A 43 -8.68 9.87 -9.34
N GLY A 44 -9.83 9.26 -9.04
CA GLY A 44 -10.76 8.76 -10.06
C GLY A 44 -10.33 7.43 -10.70
N GLN A 45 -9.31 6.77 -10.15
CA GLN A 45 -8.94 5.40 -10.51
C GLN A 45 -8.93 4.49 -9.27
N VAL A 46 -9.06 3.20 -9.51
CA VAL A 46 -9.08 2.17 -8.46
C VAL A 46 -8.13 1.03 -8.79
N ALA A 47 -7.63 0.35 -7.75
CA ALA A 47 -6.90 -0.89 -7.88
C ALA A 47 -7.61 -2.02 -7.12
N THR A 48 -7.44 -3.26 -7.57
CA THR A 48 -7.96 -4.40 -6.82
C THR A 48 -6.96 -4.83 -5.74
N TYR A 49 -7.42 -5.43 -4.65
CA TYR A 49 -6.52 -6.02 -3.65
C TYR A 49 -5.51 -7.00 -4.27
N GLY A 50 -5.94 -7.80 -5.26
CA GLY A 50 -5.08 -8.72 -5.98
C GLY A 50 -4.00 -8.01 -6.79
N GLN A 51 -4.38 -6.94 -7.51
CA GLN A 51 -3.43 -6.12 -8.27
C GLN A 51 -2.35 -5.50 -7.37
N ILE A 52 -2.73 -4.97 -6.20
CA ILE A 52 -1.76 -4.43 -5.26
C ILE A 52 -0.84 -5.53 -4.72
N ALA A 53 -1.38 -6.71 -4.41
CA ALA A 53 -0.58 -7.83 -3.94
C ALA A 53 0.44 -8.32 -4.99
N GLU A 54 0.04 -8.34 -6.25
CA GLU A 54 0.90 -8.66 -7.40
C GLU A 54 2.05 -7.65 -7.54
N ILE A 55 1.73 -6.35 -7.55
CA ILE A 55 2.74 -5.28 -7.64
C ILE A 55 3.72 -5.31 -6.46
N VAL A 56 3.21 -5.51 -5.24
CA VAL A 56 4.07 -5.53 -4.04
C VAL A 56 4.94 -6.79 -4.00
N GLY A 57 4.40 -7.92 -4.45
CA GLY A 57 4.99 -9.24 -4.33
C GLY A 57 5.08 -9.74 -2.89
N GLY A 58 5.19 -11.07 -2.73
CA GLY A 58 5.40 -11.69 -1.42
C GLY A 58 4.26 -11.46 -0.40
N CYS A 59 3.08 -11.02 -0.84
CA CYS A 59 1.90 -10.88 0.01
C CYS A 59 0.63 -11.28 -0.74
N THR A 60 -0.47 -11.44 0.01
CA THR A 60 -1.76 -11.85 -0.54
C THR A 60 -2.72 -10.66 -0.60
N ALA A 61 -3.75 -10.74 -1.44
CA ALA A 61 -4.85 -9.78 -1.47
C ALA A 61 -5.48 -9.56 -0.08
N ARG A 62 -5.52 -10.62 0.75
CA ARG A 62 -6.02 -10.54 2.13
C ARG A 62 -5.14 -9.67 3.02
N MET A 63 -3.82 -9.80 2.90
CA MET A 63 -2.86 -8.95 3.61
C MET A 63 -2.98 -7.48 3.20
N VAL A 64 -3.22 -7.21 1.91
CA VAL A 64 -3.54 -5.84 1.45
C VAL A 64 -4.82 -5.34 2.11
N GLY A 65 -5.85 -6.17 2.23
CA GLY A 65 -7.07 -5.85 2.98
C GLY A 65 -6.80 -5.44 4.43
N TYR A 66 -5.93 -6.17 5.14
CA TYR A 66 -5.52 -5.82 6.49
C TYR A 66 -4.73 -4.50 6.54
N ALA A 67 -3.85 -4.24 5.58
CA ALA A 67 -3.16 -2.97 5.46
C ALA A 67 -4.14 -1.81 5.21
N MET A 68 -5.13 -1.96 4.33
CA MET A 68 -6.15 -0.93 4.09
C MET A 68 -7.02 -0.65 5.31
N ALA A 69 -7.24 -1.65 6.18
CA ALA A 69 -7.94 -1.45 7.45
C ALA A 69 -7.10 -0.68 8.49
N ALA A 70 -5.76 -0.76 8.39
CA ALA A 70 -4.79 -0.09 9.27
C ALA A 70 -4.15 1.15 8.62
N ALA A 71 -4.68 1.61 7.48
CA ALA A 71 -4.06 2.66 6.68
C ALA A 71 -4.09 4.02 7.40
N PRO A 72 -2.97 4.76 7.41
CA PRO A 72 -2.96 6.14 7.89
C PRO A 72 -3.73 7.07 6.93
N ASP A 73 -4.12 8.26 7.42
CA ASP A 73 -5.00 9.19 6.70
C ASP A 73 -4.47 9.64 5.32
N ASN A 74 -3.14 9.66 5.15
CA ASN A 74 -2.50 10.07 3.90
C ASN A 74 -2.44 8.94 2.84
N VAL A 75 -2.97 7.76 3.12
CA VAL A 75 -3.07 6.66 2.17
C VAL A 75 -4.48 6.65 1.59
N PRO A 76 -4.66 6.71 0.26
CA PRO A 76 -5.97 6.73 -0.39
C PRO A 76 -6.61 5.33 -0.40
N TRP A 77 -6.82 4.76 0.79
CA TRP A 77 -7.30 3.39 0.99
C TRP A 77 -8.65 3.14 0.31
N GLN A 78 -9.47 4.19 0.11
CA GLN A 78 -10.76 4.07 -0.55
C GLN A 78 -10.64 3.58 -2.00
N ARG A 79 -9.48 3.80 -2.65
CA ARG A 79 -9.22 3.42 -4.04
C ARG A 79 -8.89 1.93 -4.21
N VAL A 80 -8.83 1.15 -3.12
CA VAL A 80 -8.58 -0.29 -3.18
C VAL A 80 -9.89 -1.07 -2.97
N VAL A 81 -10.26 -1.85 -3.96
CA VAL A 81 -11.57 -2.53 -4.06
C VAL A 81 -11.42 -4.02 -4.38
N ASN A 82 -12.51 -4.77 -4.35
CA ASN A 82 -12.46 -6.19 -4.70
C ASN A 82 -12.42 -6.43 -6.22
N ALA A 83 -12.11 -7.67 -6.62
CA ALA A 83 -11.98 -8.05 -8.03
C ALA A 83 -13.31 -8.00 -8.82
N GLN A 84 -14.46 -7.89 -8.14
CA GLN A 84 -15.78 -7.77 -8.77
C GLN A 84 -16.19 -6.31 -8.99
N GLY A 85 -15.30 -5.35 -8.74
CA GLY A 85 -15.62 -3.92 -8.82
C GLY A 85 -16.55 -3.46 -7.70
N LYS A 86 -16.57 -4.15 -6.56
CA LYS A 86 -17.39 -3.79 -5.41
C LYS A 86 -16.54 -3.35 -4.23
N ILE A 87 -17.15 -2.53 -3.37
CA ILE A 87 -16.61 -2.25 -2.05
C ILE A 87 -16.72 -3.52 -1.20
N SER A 88 -15.61 -3.94 -0.60
CA SER A 88 -15.58 -5.11 0.27
C SER A 88 -16.43 -4.89 1.53
N PRO A 89 -17.23 -5.87 1.96
CA PRO A 89 -17.94 -5.81 3.23
C PRO A 89 -16.96 -5.58 4.39
N ARG A 90 -17.29 -4.65 5.28
CA ARG A 90 -16.58 -4.41 6.53
C ARG A 90 -17.50 -4.74 7.71
N ALA A 91 -16.91 -5.13 8.84
CA ALA A 91 -17.67 -5.41 10.06
C ALA A 91 -18.50 -4.19 10.52
N ASN A 92 -18.06 -2.98 10.18
CA ASN A 92 -18.80 -1.74 10.37
C ASN A 92 -19.40 -1.25 9.04
N HIS A 93 -20.73 -1.21 8.94
CA HIS A 93 -21.44 -0.71 7.76
C HIS A 93 -21.02 0.73 7.36
N TRP A 94 -20.69 1.56 8.37
CA TRP A 94 -20.18 2.92 8.20
C TRP A 94 -18.93 3.02 7.32
N GLY A 95 -18.03 2.04 7.39
CA GLY A 95 -16.80 2.06 6.60
C GLY A 95 -17.03 1.85 5.10
N ALA A 96 -18.03 1.03 4.75
CA ALA A 96 -18.37 0.76 3.35
C ALA A 96 -19.05 1.95 2.68
N GLU A 97 -19.95 2.66 3.38
CA GLU A 97 -20.60 3.84 2.82
C GLU A 97 -19.63 5.03 2.74
N LEU A 98 -18.75 5.23 3.72
CA LEU A 98 -17.69 6.23 3.63
C LEU A 98 -16.76 5.98 2.42
N GLN A 99 -16.39 4.72 2.17
CA GLN A 99 -15.59 4.36 1.00
C GLN A 99 -16.32 4.74 -0.30
N ARG A 100 -17.62 4.46 -0.38
CA ARG A 100 -18.45 4.80 -1.54
C ARG A 100 -18.53 6.30 -1.78
N GLN A 101 -18.82 7.08 -0.73
CA GLN A 101 -18.93 8.53 -0.83
C GLN A 101 -17.64 9.15 -1.36
N ARG A 102 -16.48 8.77 -0.79
CA ARG A 102 -15.17 9.24 -1.29
C ARG A 102 -14.93 8.88 -2.75
N LEU A 103 -15.29 7.68 -3.18
CA LEU A 103 -15.13 7.27 -4.58
C LEU A 103 -16.06 8.07 -5.52
N ILE A 104 -17.29 8.38 -5.09
CA ILE A 104 -18.22 9.23 -5.85
C ILE A 104 -17.68 10.65 -5.97
N GLU A 105 -17.16 11.22 -4.88
CA GLU A 105 -16.50 12.53 -4.90
C GLU A 105 -15.34 12.54 -5.89
N GLU A 106 -14.64 11.42 -6.05
CA GLU A 106 -13.59 11.23 -7.04
C GLU A 106 -14.08 11.03 -8.49
N GLY A 107 -15.38 10.91 -8.71
CA GLY A 107 -16.01 10.73 -10.03
C GLY A 107 -16.26 9.26 -10.41
N ILE A 108 -16.18 8.33 -9.47
CA ILE A 108 -16.47 6.91 -9.71
C ILE A 108 -17.98 6.68 -9.62
N GLU A 109 -18.55 6.16 -10.70
CA GLU A 109 -19.95 5.78 -10.80
C GLU A 109 -20.18 4.34 -10.32
N PHE A 110 -21.37 4.08 -9.80
CA PHE A 110 -21.81 2.75 -9.37
C PHE A 110 -23.13 2.38 -10.05
N ASP A 111 -23.26 1.13 -10.48
CA ASP A 111 -24.51 0.57 -10.99
C ASP A 111 -25.54 0.29 -9.87
N ALA A 112 -26.71 -0.23 -10.26
CA ALA A 112 -27.79 -0.59 -9.33
C ALA A 112 -27.36 -1.69 -8.32
N GLU A 113 -26.41 -2.56 -8.70
CA GLU A 113 -25.83 -3.60 -7.84
C GLU A 113 -24.58 -3.13 -7.06
N ARG A 114 -24.32 -1.81 -7.04
CA ARG A 114 -23.18 -1.17 -6.37
C ARG A 114 -21.82 -1.66 -6.88
N ARG A 115 -21.71 -1.93 -8.17
CA ARG A 115 -20.45 -2.20 -8.87
C ARG A 115 -19.96 -0.97 -9.64
N MET A 116 -18.65 -0.81 -9.69
CA MET A 116 -17.97 0.10 -10.59
C MET A 116 -17.48 -0.65 -11.83
N ASP A 117 -17.48 0.02 -12.97
CA ASP A 117 -16.94 -0.53 -14.21
C ASP A 117 -15.40 -0.50 -14.20
N LEU A 118 -14.80 -1.63 -13.79
CA LEU A 118 -13.34 -1.75 -13.73
C LEU A 118 -12.66 -1.58 -15.08
N ALA A 119 -13.34 -1.80 -16.21
CA ALA A 119 -12.72 -1.55 -17.52
C ALA A 119 -12.46 -0.05 -17.74
N ARG A 120 -13.29 0.82 -17.14
CA ARG A 120 -13.17 2.27 -17.24
C ARG A 120 -12.23 2.88 -16.19
N VAL A 121 -12.29 2.39 -14.95
CA VAL A 121 -11.67 3.08 -13.80
C VAL A 121 -10.46 2.36 -13.21
N ARG A 122 -10.09 1.16 -13.70
CA ARG A 122 -8.95 0.43 -13.15
C ARG A 122 -7.64 1.13 -13.48
N TRP A 123 -6.84 1.34 -12.44
CA TRP A 123 -5.47 1.83 -12.55
C TRP A 123 -4.60 0.81 -13.30
N SER A 124 -3.77 1.29 -14.23
CA SER A 124 -2.86 0.46 -15.02
C SER A 124 -1.68 -0.11 -14.21
N GLY A 125 -1.46 0.40 -13.00
CA GLY A 125 -0.26 0.14 -12.21
C GLY A 125 0.76 1.29 -12.32
N PRO A 126 1.80 1.26 -11.49
CA PRO A 126 2.85 2.27 -11.49
C PRO A 126 3.75 2.14 -12.73
N PRO A 127 4.46 3.21 -13.11
CA PRO A 127 5.49 3.14 -14.16
C PRO A 127 6.58 2.11 -13.82
N ARG A 128 7.12 1.45 -14.85
CA ARG A 128 8.11 0.37 -14.69
C ARG A 128 9.41 0.83 -14.02
N GLU A 129 9.79 2.05 -14.33
CA GLU A 129 10.98 2.74 -13.84
C GLU A 129 10.85 2.94 -12.33
N TRP A 130 9.66 3.34 -11.88
CA TRP A 130 9.37 3.48 -10.45
C TRP A 130 9.47 2.14 -9.72
N LEU A 131 8.96 1.04 -10.31
CA LEU A 131 9.08 -0.30 -9.72
C LEU A 131 10.54 -0.71 -9.52
N LEU A 132 11.37 -0.52 -10.56
CA LEU A 132 12.80 -0.82 -10.53
C LEU A 132 13.56 0.02 -9.49
N GLU A 133 13.34 1.33 -9.48
CA GLU A 133 14.01 2.25 -8.55
C GLU A 133 13.71 1.95 -7.08
N HIS A 134 12.56 1.34 -6.81
CA HIS A 134 12.10 1.02 -5.46
C HIS A 134 12.12 -0.48 -5.16
N GLY A 135 12.71 -1.28 -6.06
CA GLY A 135 12.88 -2.74 -6.02
C GLY A 135 11.61 -3.54 -5.73
N TYR A 136 10.54 -3.19 -6.42
CA TYR A 136 9.37 -4.04 -6.56
C TYR A 136 9.59 -5.07 -7.68
N PRO A 137 9.03 -6.28 -7.56
CA PRO A 137 9.14 -7.29 -8.60
C PRO A 137 8.45 -6.84 -9.90
N LEU A 138 8.96 -7.31 -11.04
CA LEU A 138 8.44 -6.97 -12.36
C LEU A 138 7.41 -7.99 -12.93
N GLU A 139 7.06 -9.04 -12.19
CA GLU A 139 6.22 -10.13 -12.74
C GLU A 139 4.73 -9.92 -12.40
N ALA A 140 3.77 -9.87 -13.34
CA ALA A 140 3.48 -10.89 -14.36
C ALA A 140 3.17 -10.41 -15.81
N ARG A 141 3.50 -9.18 -16.22
CA ARG A 141 3.24 -8.68 -17.59
C ARG A 141 4.47 -8.60 -18.52
N ASP A 142 5.67 -8.85 -17.99
CA ASP A 142 6.95 -8.54 -18.63
C ASP A 142 7.79 -9.77 -19.05
N LEU A 143 7.20 -10.97 -19.15
CA LEU A 143 7.89 -12.08 -19.85
C LEU A 143 8.01 -11.69 -21.34
N PRO A 144 9.23 -11.61 -21.91
CA PRO A 144 9.37 -11.51 -23.35
C PRO A 144 8.71 -12.75 -23.98
N PRO A 145 8.03 -12.63 -25.14
CA PRO A 145 7.32 -13.75 -25.76
C PRO A 145 8.22 -14.95 -26.12
N ASP A 146 9.54 -14.80 -26.02
CA ASP A 146 10.53 -15.65 -26.69
C ASP A 146 11.40 -16.47 -25.72
N HIS A 147 11.08 -16.55 -24.42
CA HIS A 147 11.89 -17.34 -23.49
C HIS A 147 11.62 -18.85 -23.68
N PRO A 148 12.59 -19.68 -24.07
CA PRO A 148 12.37 -21.11 -24.22
C PRO A 148 12.31 -21.82 -22.85
N PRO A 149 11.52 -22.90 -22.72
CA PRO A 149 11.48 -23.70 -21.50
C PRO A 149 12.80 -24.48 -21.36
N GLY A 150 13.55 -24.28 -20.26
CA GLY A 150 14.75 -25.08 -19.99
C GLY A 150 15.88 -24.42 -19.18
N TRP A 151 15.70 -23.25 -18.58
CA TRP A 151 16.67 -22.70 -17.64
C TRP A 151 16.33 -23.12 -16.20
N PHE A 152 16.78 -24.32 -15.83
CA PHE A 152 17.47 -24.71 -14.59
C PHE A 152 17.98 -26.15 -14.76
#